data_AF-A0A813G1G4-F1
#
_entry.id   AF-A0A813G1G4-F1
#
_cell.length_a   1.000
_cell.length_b   1.000
_cell.length_c   1.000
_cell.angle_alpha   90.00
_cell.angle_beta   90.00
_cell.angle_gamma   90.00
#
_symmetry.space_group_name_H-M   'P 1'
#
loop_
_entity.id
_entity.type
_entity.pdbx_description
1 polymer ?
#
loop_
_entity_poly.entity_id
_entity_poly.type
_entity_poly.pdbx_seq_one_letter_code
_entity_poly.pdbx_strand_id
1 'polypeptide(L)'
;MLAQVCGKPSDSLHSAGRPPFLKTMLRTCAVVFLTLGQVKGQGPGGSKACVNPTCATPPCAAATLGDVGCTTVAGVTQYKHEMLSKGDTIAIGSHIYGPFEAGFTSKQDSIIKNWGCTDPSLVYDSKGGRDIGIAEALVAYKCNIEFPRVVGTTWYGAVGHCGGHTGDYHFHKSFGCLYSESGGHSTVVGDIASYKMYGKWEDYSKNLLPLLDACGAHLGPTPDSASNVYHYHVQDKAPFTVGCHGPSSSGGLVSLAACRALYSTCGDDSSSIEYKAGVSIAYDRFCPCWDAAGSNTGNVELPALSTSNISYTATSTPTPTPSPTTSTSATGSVSGVMRDTVGFAAALLAVVQFL
;
A
#
# COMPACT_ATOMS: atom_id res chain seq x y z
N MET A 1 25.83 22.29 -6.99
CA MET A 1 27.04 23.08 -7.28
C MET A 1 28.23 22.45 -6.56
N LEU A 2 29.10 21.77 -7.29
CA LEU A 2 30.54 21.71 -7.06
C LEU A 2 31.15 21.15 -8.36
N ALA A 3 31.86 22.00 -9.09
CA ALA A 3 32.49 21.69 -10.37
C ALA A 3 33.91 21.18 -10.14
N GLN A 4 34.39 20.28 -11.00
CA GLN A 4 35.82 19.99 -11.09
C GLN A 4 36.28 19.98 -12.54
N VAL A 5 37.28 20.83 -12.76
CA VAL A 5 37.87 21.28 -14.02
C VAL A 5 38.83 20.22 -14.55
N CYS A 6 38.70 19.84 -15.83
CA CYS A 6 39.74 19.12 -16.56
C CYS A 6 40.41 20.10 -17.54
N GLY A 7 41.65 20.49 -17.24
CA GLY A 7 42.51 21.26 -18.14
C GLY A 7 43.22 20.33 -19.13
N LYS A 8 43.21 20.71 -20.42
CA LYS A 8 44.03 20.14 -21.49
C LYS A 8 45.50 20.52 -21.33
N PRO A 9 46.43 19.73 -21.87
CA PRO A 9 47.65 20.27 -22.43
C PRO A 9 47.70 20.10 -23.96
N SER A 10 48.20 21.14 -24.61
CA SER A 10 48.60 21.19 -26.00
C SER A 10 50.07 20.79 -26.17
N ASP A 11 50.40 20.47 -27.42
CA ASP A 11 51.69 20.58 -28.10
C ASP A 11 52.73 19.44 -27.96
N SER A 12 52.77 18.68 -29.08
CA SER A 12 53.93 18.36 -29.91
C SER A 12 55.25 17.98 -29.26
N LEU A 13 55.81 16.83 -29.69
CA LEU A 13 57.21 16.75 -30.13
C LEU A 13 57.48 15.47 -30.94
N HIS A 14 58.19 15.65 -32.05
CA HIS A 14 58.76 14.60 -32.88
C HIS A 14 59.93 13.91 -32.15
N SER A 15 60.03 12.61 -32.45
CA SER A 15 60.99 11.59 -32.01
C SER A 15 62.47 11.95 -32.17
N ALA A 16 63.32 11.54 -31.23
CA ALA A 16 64.24 10.39 -31.41
C ALA A 16 65.34 10.33 -30.33
N GLY A 17 65.60 9.13 -29.79
CA GLY A 17 66.86 8.79 -29.09
C GLY A 17 66.71 7.94 -27.83
N ARG A 18 66.98 6.63 -27.94
CA ARG A 18 66.94 5.58 -26.90
C ARG A 18 68.16 5.65 -25.91
N PRO A 19 68.40 4.62 -25.05
CA PRO A 19 67.89 4.28 -23.70
C PRO A 19 69.11 4.27 -22.69
N PRO A 20 69.18 3.60 -21.50
CA PRO A 20 68.29 2.61 -20.91
C PRO A 20 68.09 2.62 -19.37
N PHE A 21 67.26 1.68 -18.91
CA PHE A 21 67.14 1.13 -17.55
C PHE A 21 66.76 2.10 -16.41
N LEU A 22 65.46 2.14 -16.08
CA LEU A 22 65.05 2.35 -14.69
C LEU A 22 63.73 1.65 -14.36
N LYS A 23 63.73 1.06 -13.16
CA LYS A 23 62.71 0.23 -12.52
C LYS A 23 61.32 0.87 -12.55
N THR A 24 60.34 0.14 -13.05
CA THR A 24 58.91 0.49 -12.91
C THR A 24 58.50 0.33 -11.45
N MET A 25 58.29 1.45 -10.75
CA MET A 25 57.49 1.49 -9.53
C MET A 25 56.04 1.20 -9.89
N LEU A 26 55.58 0.00 -9.55
CA LEU A 26 54.17 -0.35 -9.55
C LEU A 26 53.51 0.40 -8.37
N ARG A 27 52.92 1.57 -8.64
CA ARG A 27 52.03 2.23 -7.68
C ARG A 27 50.68 1.53 -7.75
N THR A 28 50.49 0.58 -6.85
CA THR A 28 49.19 -0.01 -6.54
C THR A 28 48.29 1.10 -5.99
N CYS A 29 47.36 1.62 -6.81
CA CYS A 29 46.19 2.31 -6.29
C CYS A 29 45.33 1.26 -5.59
N ALA A 30 45.48 1.14 -4.28
CA ALA A 30 44.55 0.40 -3.44
C ALA A 30 43.19 1.09 -3.54
N VAL A 31 42.31 0.56 -4.39
CA VAL A 31 40.88 0.81 -4.29
C VAL A 31 40.45 0.21 -2.96
N VAL A 32 40.27 1.06 -1.95
CA VAL A 32 39.58 0.68 -0.73
C VAL A 32 38.13 0.42 -1.13
N PHE A 33 37.82 -0.85 -1.42
CA PHE A 33 36.47 -1.34 -1.31
C PHE A 33 36.08 -1.16 0.15
N LEU A 34 35.34 -0.09 0.45
CA LEU A 34 34.47 -0.10 1.61
C LEU A 34 33.51 -1.27 1.39
N THR A 35 33.82 -2.39 2.06
CA THR A 35 32.87 -3.47 2.27
C THR A 35 31.67 -2.84 2.97
N LEU A 36 30.60 -2.62 2.21
CA LEU A 36 29.27 -2.41 2.75
C LEU A 36 29.04 -3.49 3.79
N GLY A 37 28.74 -3.05 5.01
CA GLY A 37 28.47 -3.92 6.14
C GLY A 37 27.48 -5.00 5.73
N GLN A 38 27.69 -6.20 6.28
CA GLN A 38 26.80 -7.32 6.13
C GLN A 38 25.35 -6.84 6.30
N VAL A 39 24.58 -6.95 5.21
CA VAL A 39 23.13 -6.92 5.28
C VAL A 39 22.79 -7.99 6.31
N LYS A 40 22.19 -7.60 7.44
CA LYS A 40 21.54 -8.57 8.32
C LYS A 40 20.37 -9.13 7.51
N GLY A 41 20.68 -10.19 6.75
CA GLY A 41 19.71 -10.97 6.01
C GLY A 41 18.64 -11.49 6.95
N GLN A 42 17.46 -11.72 6.37
CA GLN A 42 16.26 -12.28 6.97
C GLN A 42 16.53 -13.14 8.22
N GLY A 43 15.72 -12.89 9.25
CA GLY A 43 15.67 -13.74 10.45
C GLY A 43 15.47 -15.23 10.11
N PRO A 44 15.81 -16.13 11.03
CA PRO A 44 15.91 -17.55 10.77
C PRO A 44 14.51 -18.18 10.66
N GLY A 45 14.06 -18.36 9.44
CA GLY A 45 12.88 -19.14 9.06
C GLY A 45 12.75 -19.07 7.55
N GLY A 46 12.92 -20.20 6.86
CA GLY A 46 13.03 -20.26 5.40
C GLY A 46 11.80 -19.73 4.67
N SER A 47 11.73 -18.41 4.47
CA SER A 47 10.76 -17.75 3.62
C SER A 47 10.93 -18.30 2.21
N LYS A 48 9.88 -18.95 1.69
CA LYS A 48 9.82 -19.42 0.31
C LYS A 48 10.14 -18.24 -0.60
N ALA A 49 10.98 -18.43 -1.62
CA ALA A 49 11.21 -17.38 -2.60
C ALA A 49 9.89 -17.00 -3.30
N CYS A 50 9.68 -15.72 -3.57
CA CYS A 50 8.54 -15.28 -4.36
C CYS A 50 8.54 -15.95 -5.74
N VAL A 51 7.37 -16.41 -6.16
CA VAL A 51 7.16 -16.99 -7.49
C VAL A 51 6.18 -16.12 -8.25
N ASN A 52 6.69 -15.34 -9.21
CA ASN A 52 5.83 -14.56 -10.09
C ASN A 52 4.94 -15.52 -10.89
N PRO A 53 3.60 -15.40 -10.83
CA PRO A 53 2.70 -16.27 -11.58
C PRO A 53 2.91 -16.15 -13.09
N THR A 54 2.35 -17.07 -13.86
CA THR A 54 2.30 -16.98 -15.32
C THR A 54 0.86 -16.99 -15.80
N CYS A 55 0.53 -16.18 -16.80
CA CYS A 55 -0.77 -16.21 -17.47
C CYS A 55 -0.53 -16.36 -18.98
N ALA A 56 -0.56 -17.60 -19.47
CA ALA A 56 -0.29 -17.91 -20.87
C ALA A 56 -1.45 -17.54 -21.81
N THR A 57 -2.68 -17.47 -21.28
CA THR A 57 -3.89 -17.16 -22.05
C THR A 57 -4.72 -16.13 -21.29
N PRO A 58 -4.35 -14.85 -21.35
CA PRO A 58 -5.03 -13.82 -20.60
C PRO A 58 -6.47 -13.58 -21.11
N PRO A 59 -7.42 -13.25 -20.20
CA PRO A 59 -7.20 -13.05 -18.77
C PRO A 59 -7.19 -14.37 -17.98
N CYS A 60 -6.41 -14.44 -16.90
CA CYS A 60 -6.35 -15.56 -15.95
C CYS A 60 -6.73 -15.11 -14.53
N ALA A 61 -7.25 -16.04 -13.73
CA ALA A 61 -7.42 -15.80 -12.30
C ALA A 61 -6.04 -15.58 -11.63
N ALA A 62 -5.89 -14.45 -10.94
CA ALA A 62 -4.88 -14.26 -9.92
C ALA A 62 -5.25 -15.02 -8.63
N ALA A 63 -4.25 -15.45 -7.86
CA ALA A 63 -4.48 -16.13 -6.59
C ALA A 63 -5.22 -15.22 -5.60
N THR A 64 -6.26 -15.74 -4.94
CA THR A 64 -6.98 -14.99 -3.90
C THR A 64 -6.22 -14.96 -2.58
N LEU A 65 -5.29 -15.90 -2.37
CA LEU A 65 -4.32 -15.92 -1.28
C LEU A 65 -2.95 -16.30 -1.84
N GLY A 66 -1.88 -15.65 -1.36
CA GLY A 66 -0.51 -15.90 -1.81
C GLY A 66 -0.09 -15.02 -2.99
N ASP A 67 0.99 -15.43 -3.66
CA ASP A 67 1.67 -14.65 -4.70
C ASP A 67 0.76 -14.34 -5.90
N VAL A 68 0.57 -13.04 -6.17
CA VAL A 68 0.06 -12.50 -7.44
C VAL A 68 1.17 -11.81 -8.24
N GLY A 69 2.35 -11.66 -7.65
CA GLY A 69 3.54 -11.12 -8.30
C GLY A 69 4.71 -10.97 -7.33
N CYS A 70 5.80 -10.40 -7.82
CA CYS A 70 7.01 -10.17 -7.03
C CYS A 70 7.51 -8.73 -7.17
N THR A 71 8.07 -8.16 -6.10
CA THR A 71 8.69 -6.84 -6.17
C THR A 71 9.95 -6.86 -7.02
N THR A 72 10.19 -5.79 -7.77
CA THR A 72 11.41 -5.63 -8.60
C THR A 72 12.37 -4.60 -8.02
N VAL A 73 11.95 -3.91 -6.96
CA VAL A 73 12.72 -2.89 -6.25
C VAL A 73 12.75 -3.19 -4.76
N ALA A 74 13.84 -2.79 -4.10
CA ALA A 74 13.96 -2.85 -2.65
C ALA A 74 13.25 -1.64 -2.01
N GLY A 75 12.85 -1.80 -0.76
CA GLY A 75 12.31 -0.72 0.06
C GLY A 75 13.07 -0.53 1.36
N VAL A 76 12.81 0.59 2.05
CA VAL A 76 13.34 0.85 3.39
C VAL A 76 12.18 1.19 4.32
N THR A 77 12.09 0.49 5.44
CA THR A 77 11.02 0.71 6.42
C THR A 77 11.20 2.05 7.13
N GLN A 78 10.11 2.80 7.27
CA GLN A 78 10.12 4.08 7.97
C GLN A 78 9.76 3.96 9.46
N TYR A 79 9.14 2.83 9.83
CA TYR A 79 8.66 2.51 11.18
C TYR A 79 8.99 1.05 11.51
N LYS A 80 9.10 0.76 12.81
CA LYS A 80 9.06 -0.61 13.30
C LYS A 80 7.65 -1.16 13.08
N HIS A 81 7.53 -2.33 12.49
CA HIS A 81 6.28 -3.07 12.37
C HIS A 81 6.57 -4.57 12.42
N GLU A 82 5.93 -5.26 13.37
CA GLU A 82 6.15 -6.68 13.64
C GLU A 82 7.65 -7.05 13.72
N MET A 83 8.16 -7.83 12.75
CA MET A 83 9.53 -8.33 12.71
C MET A 83 10.53 -7.34 12.08
N LEU A 84 10.05 -6.28 11.41
CA LEU A 84 10.92 -5.27 10.82
C LEU A 84 11.08 -4.07 11.76
N SER A 85 12.32 -3.63 11.93
CA SER A 85 12.69 -2.39 12.60
C SER A 85 12.70 -1.24 11.60
N LYS A 86 12.66 0.01 12.09
CA LYS A 86 12.86 1.20 11.26
C LYS A 86 14.26 1.17 10.64
N GLY A 87 14.34 1.41 9.33
CA GLY A 87 15.58 1.41 8.55
C GLY A 87 15.97 0.04 8.00
N ASP A 88 15.20 -1.02 8.31
CA ASP A 88 15.40 -2.33 7.71
C ASP A 88 15.07 -2.28 6.22
N THR A 89 15.80 -3.09 5.45
CA THR A 89 15.59 -3.22 4.01
C THR A 89 14.54 -4.28 3.72
N ILE A 90 13.56 -3.94 2.88
CA ILE A 90 12.67 -4.90 2.23
C ILE A 90 13.36 -5.32 0.93
N ALA A 91 13.58 -6.61 0.75
CA ALA A 91 14.35 -7.13 -0.37
C ALA A 91 13.61 -7.01 -1.71
N ILE A 92 14.37 -6.99 -2.81
CA ILE A 92 13.84 -7.30 -4.15
C ILE A 92 13.36 -8.75 -4.15
N GLY A 93 12.28 -9.03 -4.87
CA GLY A 93 11.66 -10.36 -4.89
C GLY A 93 10.88 -10.67 -3.62
N SER A 94 10.50 -9.65 -2.85
CA SER A 94 9.45 -9.76 -1.84
C SER A 94 8.12 -10.07 -2.53
N HIS A 95 7.25 -10.73 -1.79
CA HIS A 95 5.97 -11.21 -2.30
C HIS A 95 4.99 -10.06 -2.51
N ILE A 96 4.19 -10.14 -3.56
CA ILE A 96 3.00 -9.32 -3.74
C ILE A 96 1.80 -10.24 -3.63
N TYR A 97 0.95 -10.02 -2.63
CA TYR A 97 -0.25 -10.81 -2.40
C TYR A 97 -1.50 -10.10 -2.92
N GLY A 98 -2.54 -10.90 -3.15
CA GLY A 98 -3.88 -10.40 -3.44
C GLY A 98 -4.49 -9.62 -2.27
N PRO A 99 -5.70 -9.08 -2.45
CA PRO A 99 -6.33 -8.20 -1.46
C PRO A 99 -6.66 -8.88 -0.13
N PHE A 100 -6.80 -10.19 -0.11
CA PHE A 100 -7.49 -10.90 0.97
C PHE A 100 -6.60 -11.37 2.10
N GLU A 101 -7.16 -11.32 3.31
CA GLU A 101 -6.64 -11.99 4.48
C GLU A 101 -7.20 -13.42 4.62
N ALA A 102 -6.41 -14.34 5.19
CA ALA A 102 -6.76 -15.76 5.28
C ALA A 102 -7.62 -16.14 6.50
N GLY A 103 -8.02 -15.16 7.30
CA GLY A 103 -8.79 -15.34 8.53
C GLY A 103 -7.93 -15.21 9.78
N PHE A 104 -8.39 -14.43 10.76
CA PHE A 104 -7.81 -14.43 12.10
C PHE A 104 -8.32 -15.62 12.92
N THR A 105 -7.42 -16.29 13.61
CA THR A 105 -7.73 -17.40 14.52
C THR A 105 -6.91 -17.26 15.80
N SER A 106 -7.04 -18.22 16.73
CA SER A 106 -6.21 -18.27 17.94
C SER A 106 -4.70 -18.35 17.66
N LYS A 107 -4.30 -18.73 16.45
CA LYS A 107 -2.89 -18.71 16.02
C LYS A 107 -2.30 -17.29 15.97
N GLN A 108 -3.14 -16.27 15.83
CA GLN A 108 -2.73 -14.85 15.74
C GLN A 108 -2.91 -14.08 17.06
N ASP A 109 -3.28 -14.74 18.16
CA ASP A 109 -3.56 -14.09 19.45
C ASP A 109 -2.45 -13.15 19.93
N SER A 110 -1.19 -13.56 19.80
CA SER A 110 -0.05 -12.75 20.26
C SER A 110 0.06 -11.45 19.48
N ILE A 111 -0.17 -11.49 18.17
CA ILE A 111 -0.12 -10.33 17.27
C ILE A 111 -1.34 -9.42 17.55
N ILE A 112 -2.53 -10.00 17.66
CA ILE A 112 -3.78 -9.27 17.94
C ILE A 112 -3.73 -8.57 19.31
N LYS A 113 -3.20 -9.24 20.34
CA LYS A 113 -2.96 -8.61 21.66
C LYS A 113 -1.92 -7.51 21.58
N ASN A 114 -0.85 -7.70 20.82
CA ASN A 114 0.18 -6.68 20.62
C ASN A 114 -0.36 -5.45 19.89
N TRP A 115 -1.41 -5.60 19.07
CA TRP A 115 -2.14 -4.47 18.51
C TRP A 115 -2.98 -3.69 19.53
N GLY A 116 -3.11 -4.17 20.77
CA GLY A 116 -3.89 -3.55 21.83
C GLY A 116 -5.30 -4.13 22.00
N CYS A 117 -5.63 -5.22 21.31
CA CYS A 117 -6.91 -5.90 21.50
C CYS A 117 -6.89 -6.76 22.77
N THR A 118 -7.76 -6.44 23.73
CA THR A 118 -7.83 -7.18 25.00
C THR A 118 -8.30 -8.62 24.82
N ASP A 119 -9.28 -8.84 23.94
CA ASP A 119 -9.84 -10.15 23.62
C ASP A 119 -9.73 -10.43 22.11
N PRO A 120 -8.72 -11.20 21.66
CA PRO A 120 -8.56 -11.54 20.25
C PRO A 120 -9.73 -12.31 19.64
N SER A 121 -10.52 -13.02 20.44
CA SER A 121 -11.61 -13.84 19.90
C SER A 121 -12.71 -13.02 19.24
N LEU A 122 -12.80 -11.72 19.57
CA LEU A 122 -13.72 -10.76 18.97
C LEU A 122 -13.48 -10.53 17.48
N VAL A 123 -12.28 -10.81 16.98
CA VAL A 123 -11.89 -10.59 15.58
C VAL A 123 -11.64 -11.88 14.83
N TYR A 124 -11.87 -13.05 15.45
CA TYR A 124 -11.69 -14.31 14.75
C TYR A 124 -12.63 -14.43 13.54
N ASP A 125 -12.07 -14.91 12.45
CA ASP A 125 -12.78 -15.14 11.20
C ASP A 125 -12.18 -16.35 10.47
N SER A 126 -12.56 -17.54 10.90
CA SER A 126 -12.07 -18.79 10.30
C SER A 126 -12.39 -18.97 8.81
N LYS A 127 -13.28 -18.14 8.23
CA LYS A 127 -13.59 -18.18 6.80
C LYS A 127 -12.54 -17.47 5.94
N GLY A 128 -11.93 -16.39 6.43
CA GLY A 128 -11.05 -15.53 5.65
C GLY A 128 -11.72 -14.94 4.41
N GLY A 129 -10.96 -14.30 3.52
CA GLY A 129 -11.48 -13.77 2.25
C GLY A 129 -12.11 -12.39 2.36
N ARG A 130 -11.85 -11.66 3.45
CA ARG A 130 -12.07 -10.21 3.52
C ARG A 130 -10.83 -9.51 3.02
N ASP A 131 -11.01 -8.41 2.29
CA ASP A 131 -9.87 -7.60 1.90
C ASP A 131 -9.22 -6.95 3.13
N ILE A 132 -7.93 -6.68 3.04
CA ILE A 132 -7.14 -6.18 4.16
C ILE A 132 -7.68 -4.87 4.72
N GLY A 133 -8.35 -4.03 3.91
CA GLY A 133 -8.95 -2.78 4.37
C GLY A 133 -10.15 -3.00 5.28
N ILE A 134 -11.07 -3.89 4.88
CA ILE A 134 -12.21 -4.27 5.73
C ILE A 134 -11.74 -5.01 6.98
N ALA A 135 -10.78 -5.92 6.83
CA ALA A 135 -10.25 -6.68 7.96
C ALA A 135 -9.61 -5.75 9.00
N GLU A 136 -8.80 -4.78 8.59
CA GLU A 136 -8.24 -3.75 9.47
C GLU A 136 -9.33 -2.93 10.17
N ALA A 137 -10.34 -2.48 9.42
CA ALA A 137 -11.41 -1.68 9.98
C ALA A 137 -12.25 -2.46 11.01
N LEU A 138 -12.51 -3.75 10.74
CA LEU A 138 -13.24 -4.62 11.66
C LEU A 138 -12.42 -4.90 12.92
N VAL A 139 -11.12 -5.12 12.80
CA VAL A 139 -10.25 -5.27 13.98
C VAL A 139 -10.27 -4.00 14.82
N ALA A 140 -10.09 -2.83 14.20
CA ALA A 140 -10.17 -1.55 14.89
C ALA A 140 -11.51 -1.37 15.63
N TYR A 141 -12.63 -1.67 14.95
CA TYR A 141 -13.96 -1.59 15.52
C TYR A 141 -14.19 -2.57 16.67
N LYS A 142 -13.97 -3.87 16.46
CA LYS A 142 -14.30 -4.91 17.45
C LYS A 142 -13.38 -4.88 18.66
N CYS A 143 -12.11 -4.50 18.48
CA CYS A 143 -11.16 -4.35 19.57
C CYS A 143 -11.20 -2.96 20.23
N ASN A 144 -11.99 -2.01 19.68
CA ASN A 144 -12.00 -0.62 20.12
C ASN A 144 -10.60 0.01 20.17
N ILE A 145 -9.85 -0.16 19.07
CA ILE A 145 -8.51 0.41 18.87
C ILE A 145 -8.48 1.27 17.61
N GLU A 146 -7.46 2.11 17.46
CA GLU A 146 -7.24 2.89 16.24
C GLU A 146 -6.25 2.18 15.31
N PHE A 147 -6.61 2.07 14.03
CA PHE A 147 -5.71 1.67 12.95
C PHE A 147 -5.87 2.58 11.71
N PRO A 148 -4.77 2.82 10.98
CA PRO A 148 -3.39 2.66 11.46
C PRO A 148 -3.09 3.70 12.55
N ARG A 149 -2.13 3.42 13.45
CA ARG A 149 -1.62 4.42 14.40
C ARG A 149 -0.12 4.28 14.63
N VAL A 150 0.52 5.37 15.03
CA VAL A 150 1.95 5.42 15.33
C VAL A 150 2.18 5.73 16.80
N VAL A 151 2.98 4.91 17.49
CA VAL A 151 3.44 5.19 18.86
C VAL A 151 4.97 5.17 18.87
N GLY A 152 5.56 6.35 19.07
CA GLY A 152 7.01 6.54 18.92
C GLY A 152 7.45 6.20 17.50
N THR A 153 8.33 5.20 17.35
CA THR A 153 8.79 4.70 16.05
C THR A 153 8.05 3.45 15.58
N THR A 154 6.96 3.06 16.24
CA THR A 154 6.24 1.80 15.97
C THR A 154 4.92 2.09 15.26
N TRP A 155 4.69 1.38 14.16
CA TRP A 155 3.45 1.38 13.41
C TRP A 155 2.56 0.20 13.83
N TYR A 156 1.33 0.52 14.20
CA TYR A 156 0.28 -0.44 14.54
C TYR A 156 -0.79 -0.44 13.44
N GLY A 157 -0.99 -1.60 12.85
CA GLY A 157 -1.94 -1.92 11.77
C GLY A 157 -1.90 -3.42 11.52
N ALA A 158 -2.81 -3.96 10.70
CA ALA A 158 -2.70 -5.36 10.27
C ALA A 158 -1.56 -5.50 9.26
N VAL A 159 -1.32 -4.48 8.44
CA VAL A 159 -0.10 -4.32 7.66
C VAL A 159 0.72 -3.12 8.10
N GLY A 160 2.02 -3.15 7.81
CA GLY A 160 2.95 -2.06 8.12
C GLY A 160 2.73 -0.84 7.25
N HIS A 161 3.39 0.27 7.59
CA HIS A 161 3.39 1.51 6.79
C HIS A 161 3.71 1.27 5.30
N CYS A 162 4.66 0.38 5.03
CA CYS A 162 5.04 0.04 3.66
C CYS A 162 3.96 -0.75 2.91
N GLY A 163 2.93 -1.24 3.61
CA GLY A 163 1.79 -1.95 3.05
C GLY A 163 1.92 -3.48 3.01
N GLY A 164 2.94 -4.02 3.69
CA GLY A 164 3.16 -5.45 3.89
C GLY A 164 3.57 -5.79 5.32
N HIS A 165 3.65 -7.09 5.61
CA HIS A 165 3.98 -7.61 6.95
C HIS A 165 4.58 -9.02 6.90
N THR A 166 4.84 -9.63 8.07
CA THR A 166 5.45 -10.96 8.28
C THR A 166 6.91 -11.14 7.82
N GLY A 167 7.43 -12.39 7.86
CA GLY A 167 8.86 -12.72 7.69
C GLY A 167 9.23 -13.13 6.28
N ASP A 168 8.33 -13.85 5.62
CA ASP A 168 8.18 -13.92 4.17
C ASP A 168 7.50 -12.63 3.69
N TYR A 169 8.15 -11.49 3.93
CA TYR A 169 7.55 -10.17 3.80
C TYR A 169 6.76 -10.03 2.50
N HIS A 170 5.44 -9.81 2.65
CA HIS A 170 4.51 -9.75 1.54
C HIS A 170 3.65 -8.50 1.61
N PHE A 171 3.49 -7.83 0.46
CA PHE A 171 2.68 -6.63 0.31
C PHE A 171 1.23 -7.00 -0.01
N HIS A 172 0.28 -6.32 0.63
CA HIS A 172 -1.14 -6.40 0.30
C HIS A 172 -1.68 -5.09 -0.28
N LYS A 173 -1.09 -3.94 0.06
CA LYS A 173 -1.55 -2.62 -0.37
C LYS A 173 -0.43 -1.58 -0.32
N SER A 174 -0.73 -0.34 -0.72
CA SER A 174 0.05 0.90 -0.52
C SER A 174 1.45 0.96 -1.12
N PHE A 175 2.34 -0.02 -0.89
CA PHE A 175 3.70 -0.08 -1.43
C PHE A 175 4.53 1.17 -1.11
N GLY A 176 4.20 1.87 -0.03
CA GLY A 176 4.70 3.22 0.28
C GLY A 176 6.19 3.32 0.58
N CYS A 177 6.91 2.20 0.56
CA CYS A 177 8.36 2.15 0.71
C CYS A 177 9.09 1.72 -0.56
N LEU A 178 8.37 1.47 -1.68
CA LEU A 178 8.95 1.01 -2.95
C LEU A 178 8.99 2.10 -4.02
N TYR A 179 8.26 3.20 -3.85
CA TYR A 179 8.25 4.32 -4.78
C TYR A 179 8.01 5.64 -4.04
N SER A 180 8.34 6.75 -4.68
CA SER A 180 8.04 8.10 -4.18
C SER A 180 6.84 8.69 -4.90
N GLU A 181 5.98 9.38 -4.15
CA GLU A 181 4.89 10.17 -4.71
C GLU A 181 5.41 11.54 -5.13
N SER A 182 6.01 11.61 -6.33
CA SER A 182 6.69 12.81 -6.84
C SER A 182 6.81 12.79 -8.36
N GLY A 183 6.80 13.96 -9.00
CA GLY A 183 7.09 14.07 -10.43
C GLY A 183 5.93 13.63 -11.33
N GLY A 184 6.21 12.85 -12.36
CA GLY A 184 5.20 12.37 -13.32
C GLY A 184 4.60 11.01 -12.93
N HIS A 185 4.60 10.08 -13.89
CA HIS A 185 4.16 8.71 -13.67
C HIS A 185 5.00 8.01 -12.61
N SER A 186 4.37 7.16 -11.81
CA SER A 186 5.05 6.38 -10.78
C SER A 186 6.10 5.45 -11.38
N THR A 187 7.10 5.05 -10.60
CA THR A 187 8.10 4.06 -11.00
C THR A 187 7.56 2.63 -10.87
N VAL A 188 8.19 1.68 -11.57
CA VAL A 188 7.91 0.24 -11.41
C VAL A 188 8.20 -0.18 -9.97
N VAL A 189 7.31 -0.99 -9.40
CA VAL A 189 7.46 -1.60 -8.07
C VAL A 189 7.48 -3.13 -8.10
N GLY A 190 6.95 -3.75 -9.16
CA GLY A 190 6.88 -5.21 -9.25
C GLY A 190 6.53 -5.75 -10.63
N ASP A 191 6.60 -7.07 -10.73
CA ASP A 191 6.14 -7.87 -11.85
C ASP A 191 4.89 -8.64 -11.45
N ILE A 192 3.85 -8.53 -12.28
CA ILE A 192 2.58 -9.26 -12.17
C ILE A 192 2.41 -10.07 -13.44
N ALA A 193 2.68 -11.37 -13.37
CA ALA A 193 2.72 -12.22 -14.54
C ALA A 193 3.63 -11.63 -15.64
N SER A 194 3.07 -11.32 -16.81
CA SER A 194 3.82 -10.79 -17.96
C SER A 194 3.96 -9.26 -17.97
N TYR A 195 3.38 -8.55 -16.98
CA TYR A 195 3.27 -7.09 -17.00
C TYR A 195 3.86 -6.45 -15.75
N LYS A 196 4.22 -5.17 -15.87
CA LYS A 196 4.77 -4.39 -14.75
C LYS A 196 3.64 -3.83 -13.89
N MET A 197 3.91 -3.72 -12.59
CA MET A 197 3.14 -2.90 -11.66
C MET A 197 3.93 -1.65 -11.33
N TYR A 198 3.28 -0.50 -11.43
CA TYR A 198 3.79 0.80 -11.06
C TYR A 198 3.14 1.28 -9.76
N GLY A 199 3.76 2.27 -9.11
CA GLY A 199 3.09 2.98 -8.02
C GLY A 199 1.78 3.65 -8.46
N LYS A 200 1.07 4.26 -7.52
CA LYS A 200 -0.33 4.69 -7.71
C LYS A 200 -0.60 5.68 -8.84
N TRP A 201 0.34 6.57 -9.13
CA TRP A 201 0.10 7.77 -9.94
C TRP A 201 0.38 7.57 -11.42
N GLU A 202 -0.55 8.02 -12.27
CA GLU A 202 -0.33 8.26 -13.70
C GLU A 202 0.48 9.54 -13.92
N ASP A 203 0.16 10.60 -13.15
CA ASP A 203 0.97 11.81 -13.08
C ASP A 203 0.77 12.47 -11.71
N TYR A 204 1.77 12.36 -10.82
CA TYR A 204 1.69 12.93 -9.49
C TYR A 204 1.59 14.47 -9.52
N SER A 205 2.38 15.13 -10.36
CA SER A 205 2.45 16.59 -10.47
C SER A 205 1.16 17.23 -10.93
N LYS A 206 0.35 16.48 -11.70
CA LYS A 206 -0.98 16.88 -12.14
C LYS A 206 -2.11 16.26 -11.32
N ASN A 207 -1.78 15.53 -10.26
CA ASN A 207 -2.73 14.84 -9.40
C ASN A 207 -3.67 13.92 -10.19
N LEU A 208 -3.10 13.13 -11.13
CA LEU A 208 -3.83 12.21 -12.00
C LEU A 208 -3.64 10.76 -11.55
N LEU A 209 -4.76 10.08 -11.35
CA LEU A 209 -4.84 8.64 -11.12
C LEU A 209 -5.24 7.93 -12.42
N PRO A 210 -4.74 6.71 -12.66
CA PRO A 210 -5.10 5.93 -13.83
C PRO A 210 -6.57 5.49 -13.77
N LEU A 211 -7.20 5.40 -14.94
CA LEU A 211 -8.51 4.75 -15.07
C LEU A 211 -8.29 3.26 -15.26
N LEU A 212 -8.51 2.49 -14.20
CA LEU A 212 -8.22 1.07 -14.15
C LEU A 212 -9.40 0.21 -14.63
N ASP A 213 -9.05 -0.94 -15.19
CA ASP A 213 -9.93 -2.06 -15.51
C ASP A 213 -10.17 -2.96 -14.30
N ALA A 214 -10.96 -4.02 -14.47
CA ALA A 214 -11.39 -4.86 -13.35
C ALA A 214 -10.26 -5.70 -12.73
N CYS A 215 -9.12 -5.83 -13.43
CA CYS A 215 -7.92 -6.46 -12.88
C CYS A 215 -7.02 -5.47 -12.13
N GLY A 216 -7.29 -4.16 -12.17
CA GLY A 216 -6.44 -3.12 -11.58
C GLY A 216 -5.33 -2.61 -12.50
N ALA A 217 -5.49 -2.78 -13.82
CA ALA A 217 -4.54 -2.31 -14.83
C ALA A 217 -5.18 -1.32 -15.81
N HIS A 218 -4.36 -0.64 -16.60
CA HIS A 218 -4.85 0.20 -17.70
C HIS A 218 -3.91 0.16 -18.91
N LEU A 219 -4.32 0.84 -19.99
CA LEU A 219 -3.56 0.99 -21.22
C LEU A 219 -3.12 2.44 -21.36
N GLY A 220 -1.83 2.68 -21.17
CA GLY A 220 -1.25 4.02 -21.23
C GLY A 220 0.25 3.99 -21.46
N PRO A 221 0.87 5.15 -21.74
CA PRO A 221 2.32 5.26 -21.75
C PRO A 221 2.87 5.00 -20.35
N THR A 222 4.13 4.59 -20.28
CA THR A 222 4.86 4.39 -19.03
C THR A 222 6.20 5.13 -19.12
N PRO A 223 6.93 5.29 -18.00
CA PRO A 223 8.30 5.79 -18.03
C PRO A 223 9.21 5.02 -19.00
N ASP A 224 8.92 3.75 -19.24
CA ASP A 224 9.73 2.84 -20.06
C ASP A 224 9.24 2.73 -21.52
N SER A 225 8.04 3.23 -21.82
CA SER A 225 7.43 3.16 -23.16
C SER A 225 6.51 4.34 -23.44
N ALA A 226 6.81 5.10 -24.48
CA ALA A 226 5.91 6.14 -25.00
C ALA A 226 4.68 5.58 -25.72
N SER A 227 4.67 4.29 -26.08
CA SER A 227 3.50 3.59 -26.61
C SER A 227 2.61 3.08 -25.49
N ASN A 228 1.31 3.02 -25.74
CA ASN A 228 0.34 2.47 -24.79
C ASN A 228 0.62 0.99 -24.56
N VAL A 229 0.88 0.63 -23.30
CA VAL A 229 1.14 -0.73 -22.86
C VAL A 229 0.21 -1.07 -21.70
N TYR A 230 -0.19 -2.33 -21.59
CA TYR A 230 -1.00 -2.81 -20.47
C TYR A 230 -0.11 -2.89 -19.23
N HIS A 231 -0.50 -2.26 -18.14
CA HIS A 231 0.26 -2.30 -16.89
C HIS A 231 -0.62 -2.03 -15.68
N TYR A 232 -0.17 -2.54 -14.52
CA TYR A 232 -0.88 -2.44 -13.25
C TYR A 232 -0.46 -1.21 -12.47
N HIS A 233 -1.36 -0.74 -11.62
CA HIS A 233 -1.04 0.25 -10.60
C HIS A 233 -1.39 -0.25 -9.21
N VAL A 234 -0.60 0.20 -8.24
CA VAL A 234 -0.98 0.18 -6.83
C VAL A 234 -2.22 1.04 -6.63
N GLN A 235 -3.16 0.59 -5.80
CA GLN A 235 -4.44 1.24 -5.57
C GLN A 235 -4.65 1.56 -4.09
N ASP A 236 -5.31 2.69 -3.81
CA ASP A 236 -5.73 3.05 -2.44
C ASP A 236 -6.99 2.29 -1.99
N LYS A 237 -7.70 1.68 -2.93
CA LYS A 237 -8.92 0.90 -2.71
C LYS A 237 -8.71 -0.53 -3.20
N ALA A 238 -9.50 -1.46 -2.65
CA ALA A 238 -9.49 -2.84 -3.10
C ALA A 238 -9.70 -2.93 -4.62
N PRO A 239 -8.96 -3.80 -5.33
CA PRO A 239 -8.13 -4.90 -4.83
C PRO A 239 -6.76 -4.50 -4.25
N PHE A 240 -6.40 -3.21 -4.21
CA PHE A 240 -5.10 -2.65 -3.76
C PHE A 240 -3.88 -3.04 -4.61
N THR A 241 -3.82 -4.31 -5.03
CA THR A 241 -2.86 -4.88 -5.96
C THR A 241 -3.54 -5.21 -7.28
N VAL A 242 -3.93 -6.47 -7.50
CA VAL A 242 -4.56 -6.92 -8.74
C VAL A 242 -5.76 -7.82 -8.46
N GLY A 243 -6.79 -7.66 -9.28
CA GLY A 243 -7.98 -8.50 -9.25
C GLY A 243 -7.82 -9.78 -10.08
N CYS A 244 -7.04 -9.72 -11.15
CA CYS A 244 -6.77 -10.81 -12.08
C CYS A 244 -5.52 -10.54 -12.92
N HIS A 245 -5.07 -11.54 -13.69
CA HIS A 245 -3.99 -11.39 -14.66
C HIS A 245 -4.58 -11.10 -16.05
N GLY A 246 -4.59 -9.82 -16.46
CA GLY A 246 -5.01 -9.41 -17.79
C GLY A 246 -3.89 -9.53 -18.84
N PRO A 247 -4.06 -8.93 -20.03
CA PRO A 247 -5.20 -8.15 -20.53
C PRO A 247 -6.45 -9.01 -20.80
N SER A 248 -7.48 -8.44 -21.41
CA SER A 248 -8.58 -9.24 -21.96
C SER A 248 -8.10 -10.11 -23.13
N SER A 249 -8.92 -11.08 -23.54
CA SER A 249 -8.57 -12.02 -24.62
C SER A 249 -8.40 -11.35 -25.99
N SER A 250 -8.89 -10.11 -26.15
CA SER A 250 -8.66 -9.25 -27.31
C SER A 250 -7.42 -8.35 -27.19
N GLY A 251 -6.67 -8.45 -26.09
CA GLY A 251 -5.50 -7.63 -25.78
C GLY A 251 -5.83 -6.26 -25.17
N GLY A 252 -7.09 -6.02 -24.78
CA GLY A 252 -7.57 -4.75 -24.23
C GLY A 252 -7.74 -4.75 -22.71
N LEU A 253 -8.54 -3.79 -22.22
CA LEU A 253 -8.98 -3.72 -20.82
C LEU A 253 -9.92 -4.90 -20.48
N VAL A 254 -9.89 -5.33 -19.22
CA VAL A 254 -10.75 -6.40 -18.68
C VAL A 254 -12.02 -5.82 -18.06
N SER A 255 -13.20 -6.28 -18.51
CA SER A 255 -14.49 -5.88 -17.94
C SER A 255 -14.76 -6.51 -16.58
N LEU A 256 -15.65 -5.90 -15.79
CA LEU A 256 -16.07 -6.47 -14.51
C LEU A 256 -16.64 -7.88 -14.69
N ALA A 257 -17.46 -8.09 -15.72
CA ALA A 257 -18.03 -9.40 -16.03
C ALA A 257 -16.94 -10.42 -16.41
N ALA A 258 -15.95 -10.02 -17.22
CA ALA A 258 -14.84 -10.90 -17.59
C ALA A 258 -13.97 -11.27 -16.38
N CYS A 259 -13.69 -10.32 -15.47
CA CYS A 259 -12.98 -10.59 -14.22
C CYS A 259 -13.73 -11.63 -13.39
N ARG A 260 -15.02 -11.41 -13.12
CA ARG A 260 -15.83 -12.30 -12.26
C ARG A 260 -15.96 -13.71 -12.83
N ALA A 261 -16.03 -13.84 -14.15
CA ALA A 261 -16.10 -15.15 -14.81
C ALA A 261 -14.86 -16.02 -14.54
N LEU A 262 -13.74 -15.45 -14.10
CA LEU A 262 -12.52 -16.18 -13.73
C LEU A 262 -12.63 -16.87 -12.36
N TYR A 263 -13.59 -16.46 -11.53
CA TYR A 263 -13.71 -16.87 -10.13
C TYR A 263 -15.06 -17.51 -9.86
N SER A 264 -15.06 -18.81 -9.54
CA SER A 264 -16.27 -19.50 -9.10
C SER A 264 -16.82 -18.96 -7.77
N THR A 265 -15.99 -18.26 -7.00
CA THR A 265 -16.33 -17.60 -5.72
C THR A 265 -16.86 -16.19 -5.90
N CYS A 266 -17.00 -15.68 -7.13
CA CYS A 266 -17.65 -14.40 -7.35
C CYS A 266 -19.15 -14.62 -7.65
N GLY A 267 -20.01 -14.07 -6.81
CA GLY A 267 -21.46 -14.14 -6.89
C GLY A 267 -22.06 -15.40 -6.26
N ASP A 268 -21.28 -16.18 -5.50
CA ASP A 268 -21.75 -17.42 -4.86
C ASP A 268 -22.34 -17.19 -3.46
N ASP A 269 -21.79 -16.26 -2.66
CA ASP A 269 -22.27 -15.93 -1.32
C ASP A 269 -22.06 -14.45 -0.96
N SER A 270 -23.14 -13.66 -1.02
CA SER A 270 -23.14 -12.27 -0.55
C SER A 270 -23.63 -12.20 0.89
N SER A 271 -22.82 -11.61 1.77
CA SER A 271 -23.14 -11.44 3.18
C SER A 271 -23.04 -9.97 3.62
N SER A 272 -23.80 -9.60 4.64
CA SER A 272 -23.68 -8.27 5.26
C SER A 272 -22.58 -8.30 6.30
N ILE A 273 -21.58 -7.41 6.17
CA ILE A 273 -20.49 -7.25 7.13
C ILE A 273 -20.61 -5.87 7.79
N GLU A 274 -20.86 -5.87 9.09
CA GLU A 274 -20.71 -4.67 9.92
C GLU A 274 -19.24 -4.50 10.31
N TYR A 275 -18.57 -3.54 9.68
CA TYR A 275 -17.14 -3.28 9.87
C TYR A 275 -16.85 -2.02 10.69
N LYS A 276 -17.89 -1.21 10.97
CA LYS A 276 -17.89 -0.07 11.91
C LYS A 276 -19.27 0.04 12.54
N ALA A 277 -19.38 0.69 13.70
CA ALA A 277 -20.63 0.84 14.43
C ALA A 277 -21.76 1.40 13.54
N GLY A 278 -22.79 0.59 13.30
CA GLY A 278 -23.95 0.97 12.49
C GLY A 278 -23.69 1.07 10.98
N VAL A 279 -22.50 0.66 10.50
CA VAL A 279 -22.14 0.68 9.09
C VAL A 279 -21.91 -0.74 8.60
N SER A 280 -22.77 -1.20 7.70
CA SER A 280 -22.68 -2.49 7.04
C SER A 280 -22.50 -2.36 5.54
N ILE A 281 -21.87 -3.36 4.94
CA ILE A 281 -21.69 -3.49 3.49
C ILE A 281 -22.10 -4.89 3.04
N ALA A 282 -22.70 -5.00 1.86
CA ALA A 282 -22.79 -6.26 1.16
C ALA A 282 -21.39 -6.64 0.66
N TYR A 283 -20.98 -7.87 0.92
CA TYR A 283 -19.64 -8.33 0.65
C TYR A 283 -19.61 -9.79 0.22
N ASP A 284 -18.77 -10.05 -0.78
CA ASP A 284 -18.53 -11.38 -1.32
C ASP A 284 -17.09 -11.82 -1.00
N ARG A 285 -16.93 -12.94 -0.30
CA ARG A 285 -15.60 -13.36 0.17
C ARG A 285 -14.82 -13.96 -0.97
N PHE A 286 -13.53 -13.65 -1.05
CA PHE A 286 -12.67 -14.15 -2.13
C PHE A 286 -13.13 -13.78 -3.54
N CYS A 287 -13.93 -12.72 -3.71
CA CYS A 287 -14.24 -12.15 -5.02
C CYS A 287 -13.36 -10.91 -5.29
N PRO A 288 -12.26 -11.01 -6.05
CA PRO A 288 -11.28 -9.95 -6.19
C PRO A 288 -11.65 -8.87 -7.24
N CYS A 289 -12.90 -8.87 -7.71
CA CYS A 289 -13.38 -8.03 -8.80
C CYS A 289 -14.35 -6.95 -8.27
N TRP A 290 -13.81 -5.77 -7.97
CA TRP A 290 -14.58 -4.61 -7.52
C TRP A 290 -15.11 -3.79 -8.69
N ASP A 291 -16.34 -3.31 -8.53
CA ASP A 291 -17.02 -2.44 -9.46
C ASP A 291 -16.62 -0.96 -9.26
N ALA A 292 -17.13 -0.05 -10.10
CA ALA A 292 -16.80 1.38 -10.03
C ALA A 292 -17.27 2.09 -8.74
N ALA A 293 -18.24 1.51 -8.03
CA ALA A 293 -18.70 2.00 -6.74
C ALA A 293 -17.83 1.49 -5.58
N GLY A 294 -16.84 0.63 -5.86
CA GLY A 294 -16.00 -0.01 -4.84
C GLY A 294 -16.70 -1.17 -4.15
N SER A 295 -17.64 -1.84 -4.82
CA SER A 295 -18.32 -3.04 -4.32
C SER A 295 -17.90 -4.28 -5.11
N ASN A 296 -17.63 -5.39 -4.43
CA ASN A 296 -17.43 -6.68 -5.08
C ASN A 296 -18.72 -7.49 -5.25
N THR A 297 -19.86 -6.98 -4.75
CA THR A 297 -21.21 -7.53 -4.97
C THR A 297 -22.04 -6.70 -5.95
N GLY A 298 -21.69 -5.43 -6.14
CA GLY A 298 -22.36 -4.51 -7.09
C GLY A 298 -22.06 -4.85 -8.54
N ASN A 299 -22.56 -4.09 -9.51
CA ASN A 299 -22.38 -4.37 -10.93
C ASN A 299 -22.14 -3.11 -11.77
N VAL A 300 -21.62 -2.05 -11.16
CA VAL A 300 -21.33 -0.80 -11.87
C VAL A 300 -20.03 -0.92 -12.66
N GLU A 301 -20.11 -0.96 -13.99
CA GLU A 301 -18.93 -1.13 -14.83
C GLU A 301 -17.91 0.02 -14.67
N LEU A 302 -16.62 -0.31 -14.84
CA LEU A 302 -15.52 0.63 -14.63
C LEU A 302 -15.46 1.70 -15.72
N PRO A 303 -15.23 2.99 -15.37
CA PRO A 303 -15.25 4.07 -16.35
C PRO A 303 -14.21 3.91 -17.46
N ALA A 304 -13.09 3.21 -17.20
CA ALA A 304 -12.02 2.93 -18.16
C ALA A 304 -12.52 2.27 -19.45
N LEU A 305 -13.63 1.53 -19.40
CA LEU A 305 -14.21 0.84 -20.55
C LEU A 305 -15.15 1.71 -21.39
N SER A 306 -15.47 2.92 -20.91
CA SER A 306 -16.47 3.81 -21.50
C SER A 306 -15.92 5.15 -21.97
N THR A 307 -14.60 5.36 -21.84
CA THR A 307 -13.94 6.63 -22.14
C THR A 307 -12.63 6.41 -22.89
N SER A 308 -12.17 7.43 -23.60
CA SER A 308 -10.84 7.47 -24.20
C SER A 308 -9.78 8.09 -23.28
N ASN A 309 -10.21 8.71 -22.16
CA ASN A 309 -9.28 9.18 -21.14
C ASN A 309 -8.62 7.98 -20.46
N ILE A 310 -7.32 8.07 -20.20
CA ILE A 310 -6.56 7.04 -19.45
C ILE A 310 -6.44 7.38 -17.97
N SER A 311 -6.87 8.57 -17.56
CA SER A 311 -6.69 9.07 -16.20
C SER A 311 -7.79 10.04 -15.79
N TYR A 312 -7.87 10.30 -14.49
CA TYR A 312 -8.76 11.28 -13.89
C TYR A 312 -8.04 12.06 -12.80
N THR A 313 -8.43 13.32 -12.59
CA THR A 313 -7.92 14.10 -11.46
C THR A 313 -8.42 13.50 -10.16
N ALA A 314 -7.50 13.13 -9.27
CA ALA A 314 -7.86 12.74 -7.93
C ALA A 314 -8.59 13.92 -7.29
N THR A 315 -9.88 13.77 -7.03
CA THR A 315 -10.60 14.76 -6.21
C THR A 315 -9.87 14.79 -4.87
N SER A 316 -9.56 15.97 -4.35
CA SER A 316 -8.97 16.11 -3.01
C SER A 316 -9.94 15.48 -2.02
N THR A 317 -9.74 14.19 -1.74
CA THR A 317 -10.35 13.55 -0.59
C THR A 317 -9.67 14.21 0.58
N PRO A 318 -10.40 14.84 1.53
CA PRO A 318 -9.75 15.46 2.67
C PRO A 318 -8.87 14.39 3.32
N THR A 319 -7.57 14.69 3.45
CA THR A 319 -6.67 13.96 4.34
C THR A 319 -7.45 13.71 5.63
N PRO A 320 -7.49 12.49 6.19
CA PRO A 320 -7.97 12.32 7.55
C PRO A 320 -7.04 13.16 8.43
N THR A 321 -7.46 14.39 8.73
CA THR A 321 -6.88 15.20 9.78
C THR A 321 -7.02 14.36 11.04
N PRO A 322 -5.93 14.08 11.77
CA PRO A 322 -6.07 13.48 13.09
C PRO A 322 -6.99 14.40 13.89
N SER A 323 -8.18 13.91 14.22
CA SER A 323 -9.15 14.67 15.00
C SER A 323 -8.47 15.00 16.33
N PRO A 324 -8.31 16.28 16.71
CA PRO A 324 -7.68 16.61 17.97
C PRO A 324 -8.55 16.02 19.09
N THR A 325 -7.95 15.16 19.89
CA THR A 325 -8.55 14.58 21.09
C THR A 325 -8.96 15.72 22.01
N THR A 326 -10.26 16.02 22.06
CA THR A 326 -10.81 16.86 23.11
C THR A 326 -10.80 16.05 24.40
N SER A 327 -9.73 16.22 25.18
CA SER A 327 -9.65 15.76 26.56
C SER A 327 -10.73 16.47 27.37
N THR A 328 -11.87 15.80 27.59
CA THR A 328 -12.86 16.25 28.57
C THR A 328 -12.44 15.73 29.94
N SER A 329 -11.88 16.63 30.74
CA SER A 329 -11.64 16.42 32.16
C SER A 329 -12.94 16.11 32.88
N ALA A 330 -13.01 14.94 33.52
CA ALA A 330 -14.06 14.60 34.46
C ALA A 330 -13.86 15.38 35.77
N THR A 331 -14.71 16.36 36.03
CA THR A 331 -14.97 16.88 37.38
C THR A 331 -16.27 16.27 37.87
N GLY A 332 -16.18 15.36 38.83
CA GLY A 332 -17.33 14.90 39.59
C GLY A 332 -17.79 15.98 40.57
N SER A 333 -19.10 16.05 40.81
CA SER A 333 -19.64 16.48 42.09
C SER A 333 -21.07 15.97 42.31
N VAL A 334 -21.14 15.00 43.23
CA VAL A 334 -22.10 14.79 44.34
C VAL A 334 -23.50 15.42 44.27
N SER A 335 -24.49 14.50 44.36
CA SER A 335 -25.82 14.52 45.00
C SER A 335 -26.46 15.81 45.49
N GLY A 336 -27.77 15.94 45.22
CA GLY A 336 -28.67 16.77 46.02
C GLY A 336 -30.10 16.84 45.47
N VAL A 337 -30.94 15.88 45.85
CA VAL A 337 -32.40 15.93 45.70
C VAL A 337 -32.97 16.89 46.78
N MET A 338 -33.70 17.94 46.40
CA MET A 338 -34.95 18.37 47.07
C MET A 338 -35.64 19.58 46.40
N ARG A 339 -36.91 19.33 46.02
CA ARG A 339 -38.15 20.12 46.15
C ARG A 339 -38.22 21.63 45.81
N ASP A 340 -39.17 21.91 44.89
CA ASP A 340 -40.25 22.92 44.90
C ASP A 340 -40.06 24.19 45.73
N THR A 341 -40.14 25.38 45.10
CA THR A 341 -41.35 26.24 45.10
C THR A 341 -41.15 27.57 44.34
N VAL A 342 -42.25 28.01 43.69
CA VAL A 342 -42.73 29.39 43.42
C VAL A 342 -41.85 30.33 42.58
N GLY A 343 -42.42 30.75 41.44
CA GLY A 343 -41.86 31.81 40.60
C GLY A 343 -42.19 33.22 41.05
N PHE A 344 -41.59 34.21 40.40
CA PHE A 344 -42.21 35.48 40.00
C PHE A 344 -41.19 36.29 39.17
N ALA A 345 -41.67 36.77 38.03
CA ALA A 345 -41.41 38.03 37.33
C ALA A 345 -40.02 38.71 37.27
N ALA A 346 -39.83 39.29 36.08
CA ALA A 346 -39.34 40.64 35.78
C ALA A 346 -37.91 40.80 35.27
N ALA A 347 -37.87 41.43 34.09
CA ALA A 347 -36.71 41.90 33.36
C ALA A 347 -35.97 43.04 34.07
N LEU A 348 -34.66 43.16 33.84
CA LEU A 348 -34.03 44.46 33.63
C LEU A 348 -32.68 44.35 32.91
N LEU A 349 -32.46 45.37 32.09
CA LEU A 349 -31.30 45.76 31.30
C LEU A 349 -30.06 46.18 32.13
N ALA A 350 -28.95 46.39 31.40
CA ALA A 350 -27.71 47.13 31.71
C ALA A 350 -26.51 46.25 32.11
N VAL A 351 -25.47 46.07 31.26
CA VAL A 351 -24.39 46.99 30.79
C VAL A 351 -23.25 47.12 31.81
N VAL A 352 -22.01 47.25 31.29
CA VAL A 352 -20.70 47.53 31.95
C VAL A 352 -19.90 46.28 32.36
N GLN A 353 -18.58 46.14 32.19
CA GLN A 353 -17.49 46.58 31.29
C GLN A 353 -16.26 45.75 31.74
N PHE A 354 -15.34 45.48 30.80
CA PHE A 354 -13.88 45.27 30.96
C PHE A 354 -13.32 44.61 32.23
N LEU A 355 -12.65 43.46 32.07
CA LEU A 355 -11.19 43.39 31.84
C LEU A 355 -10.84 42.13 31.05
#